data_AF-A0A2X2BVX7-F1
#
_entry.id   AF-A0A2X2BVX7-F1
#
_cell.length_a   1.000
_cell.length_b   1.000
_cell.length_c   1.000
_cell.angle_alpha   90.00
_cell.angle_beta   90.00
_cell.angle_gamma   90.00
#
_symmetry.space_group_name_H-M   'P 1'
#
loop_
_entity.id
_entity.type
_entity.pdbx_description
1 polymer ?
#
loop_
_entity_poly.entity_id
_entity_poly.type
_entity_poly.pdbx_seq_one_letter_code
_entity_poly.pdbx_strand_id
1 'polypeptide(L)'
;MQVINESHRHNVPAGSESHFKVVIVSDLFNDKRSVSRHRDVYQTLSHELDNGVHALALHTFTLSEWDEQQDKALHSPGCRGGSQQD
;
A
#
# COMPACT_ATOMS: atom_id res chain seq x y z
N MET A 1 0.02 -13.30 0.09
CA MET A 1 -0.05 -11.94 0.68
C MET A 1 1.35 -11.53 1.09
N GLN A 2 1.82 -10.35 0.67
CA GLN A 2 3.11 -9.81 1.09
C GLN A 2 2.91 -8.40 1.67
N VAL A 3 3.54 -8.12 2.81
CA VAL A 3 3.50 -6.81 3.48
C VAL A 3 4.92 -6.25 3.48
N ILE A 4 5.11 -5.07 2.91
CA ILE A 4 6.43 -4.43 2.76
C ILE A 4 6.42 -3.10 3.53
N ASN A 5 7.32 -2.96 4.51
CA ASN A 5 7.48 -1.73 5.28
C ASN A 5 8.41 -0.75 4.53
N GLU A 6 7.89 0.37 4.05
CA GLU A 6 8.63 1.39 3.29
C GLU A 6 8.95 2.65 4.08
N SER A 7 8.78 2.63 5.41
CA SER A 7 8.98 3.81 6.28
C SER A 7 10.36 4.45 6.13
N HIS A 8 11.37 3.68 5.73
CA HIS A 8 12.75 4.15 5.49
C HIS A 8 12.92 5.04 4.25
N ARG A 9 11.90 5.20 3.39
CA ARG A 9 11.97 6.03 2.15
C ARG A 9 11.38 7.43 2.32
N HIS A 10 10.93 7.80 3.52
CA HIS A 10 10.36 9.10 3.85
C HIS A 10 11.16 9.81 4.93
N ASN A 11 11.23 11.14 4.87
CA ASN A 11 11.92 12.00 5.84
C ASN A 11 11.08 12.13 7.12
N VAL A 12 10.81 11.00 7.78
CA VAL A 12 10.08 10.91 9.03
C VAL A 12 11.05 10.52 10.15
N PRO A 13 10.89 11.04 11.38
CA PRO A 13 11.74 10.66 12.51
C PRO A 13 11.78 9.14 12.71
N ALA A 14 12.94 8.59 13.08
CA ALA A 14 13.08 7.17 13.40
C ALA A 14 12.02 6.75 14.44
N GLY A 15 11.17 5.77 14.10
CA GLY A 15 10.02 5.35 14.90
C GLY A 15 8.65 5.83 14.40
N SER A 16 8.61 6.64 13.33
CA SER A 16 7.37 7.11 12.70
C SER A 16 6.92 6.15 11.59
N GLU A 17 6.68 4.88 11.93
CA GLU A 17 6.13 3.87 11.00
C GLU A 17 4.71 4.26 10.57
N SER A 18 4.63 5.17 9.60
CA SER A 18 3.40 5.90 9.26
C SER A 18 2.98 5.66 7.82
N HIS A 19 3.84 5.05 7.00
CA HIS A 19 3.65 4.83 5.57
C HIS A 19 3.89 3.36 5.23
N PHE A 20 2.82 2.63 4.95
CA PHE A 20 2.88 1.21 4.62
C PHE A 20 2.49 0.98 3.17
N LYS A 21 3.19 0.07 2.49
CA LYS A 21 2.77 -0.45 1.19
C LYS A 21 2.31 -1.89 1.35
N VAL A 22 1.09 -2.17 0.94
CA VAL A 22 0.52 -3.51 1.02
C VAL A 22 0.14 -3.98 -0.37
N VAL A 23 0.68 -5.14 -0.73
CA VAL A 23 0.39 -5.81 -2.00
C VAL A 23 -0.45 -7.05 -1.72
N ILE A 24 -1.68 -7.04 -2.21
CA ILE A 24 -2.64 -8.13 -2.00
C ILE A 24 -2.97 -8.73 -3.35
N VAL A 25 -2.73 -10.04 -3.47
CA VAL A 25 -3.12 -10.83 -4.64
C VAL A 25 -4.21 -11.80 -4.19
N SER A 26 -5.38 -11.75 -4.81
CA SER A 26 -6.51 -12.61 -4.45
C SER A 26 -7.53 -12.76 -5.59
N ASP A 27 -8.12 -13.94 -5.71
CA ASP A 27 -9.25 -14.18 -6.61
C ASP A 27 -10.53 -13.47 -6.18
N LEU A 28 -10.63 -13.06 -4.91
CA LEU A 28 -11.76 -12.27 -4.42
C LEU A 28 -11.86 -10.88 -5.07
N PHE A 29 -10.83 -10.48 -5.81
CA PHE A 29 -10.77 -9.25 -6.58
C PHE A 29 -11.23 -9.40 -8.03
N ASN A 30 -11.48 -10.63 -8.50
CA ASN A 30 -12.10 -10.87 -9.79
C ASN A 30 -13.45 -10.14 -9.86
N ASP A 31 -13.71 -9.51 -11.00
CA ASP A 31 -14.91 -8.70 -11.28
C ASP A 31 -15.12 -7.47 -10.38
N LYS A 32 -14.18 -7.16 -9.49
CA LYS A 32 -14.23 -5.95 -8.65
C LYS A 32 -13.36 -4.84 -9.23
N ARG A 33 -13.88 -3.62 -9.23
CA ARG A 33 -13.09 -2.40 -9.52
C ARG A 33 -12.11 -2.11 -8.37
N SER A 34 -10.97 -1.50 -8.69
CA SER A 34 -9.93 -1.12 -7.70
C SER A 34 -10.48 -0.41 -6.47
N VAL A 35 -11.38 0.58 -6.62
CA VAL A 35 -11.99 1.28 -5.48
C VAL A 35 -12.78 0.33 -4.56
N SER A 36 -13.47 -0.66 -5.12
CA SER A 36 -14.18 -1.66 -4.31
C SER A 36 -13.20 -2.58 -3.58
N ARG A 37 -12.15 -3.02 -4.26
CA ARG A 37 -11.08 -3.84 -3.65
C ARG A 37 -10.44 -3.09 -2.47
N HIS A 38 -10.13 -1.80 -2.65
CA HIS A 38 -9.58 -0.96 -1.59
C HIS A 38 -10.56 -0.81 -0.42
N ARG A 39 -11.85 -0.57 -0.69
CA ARG A 39 -12.85 -0.46 0.38
C ARG A 39 -12.96 -1.75 1.20
N ASP A 40 -12.96 -2.91 0.56
CA ASP A 40 -13.02 -4.20 1.25
C ASP A 40 -11.79 -4.38 2.17
N VAL A 41 -10.60 -3.97 1.70
CA VAL A 41 -9.36 -4.02 2.47
C VAL A 41 -9.37 -3.00 3.62
N TYR A 42 -9.81 -1.76 3.37
CA TYR A 42 -9.93 -0.72 4.40
C TYR A 42 -10.93 -1.10 5.50
N GLN A 43 -12.05 -1.75 5.16
CA GLN A 43 -12.98 -2.26 6.15
C GLN A 43 -12.31 -3.29 7.07
N THR A 44 -11.52 -4.19 6.49
CA THR A 44 -10.80 -5.22 7.24
C THR A 44 -9.73 -4.62 8.15
N LEU A 45 -9.03 -3.56 7.70
CA LEU A 45 -7.94 -2.91 8.41
C LEU A 45 -8.38 -1.69 9.25
N SER A 46 -9.68 -1.48 9.41
CA SER A 46 -10.22 -0.27 10.02
C SER A 46 -9.71 -0.05 11.45
N HIS A 47 -9.67 -1.13 12.24
CA HIS A 47 -9.16 -1.09 13.61
C HIS A 47 -7.66 -0.74 13.68
N GLU A 48 -6.85 -1.25 12.74
CA GLU A 48 -5.40 -0.99 12.68
C GLU A 48 -5.11 0.44 12.21
N LEU A 49 -5.94 0.97 11.30
CA LEU A 49 -5.86 2.36 10.83
C LEU A 49 -6.20 3.36 11.94
N ASP A 50 -7.24 3.06 12.72
CA ASP A 50 -7.65 3.91 13.85
C ASP A 50 -6.59 3.94 14.98
N ASN A 51 -5.70 2.95 15.03
CA ASN A 51 -4.72 2.78 16.11
C ASN A 51 -3.27 3.21 15.77
N GLY A 52 -3.02 3.86 14.63
CA GLY A 52 -1.72 4.53 14.41
C GLY A 52 -1.16 4.55 12.98
N VAL A 53 -1.80 3.88 12.02
CA VAL A 53 -1.35 3.92 10.62
C VAL A 53 -1.85 5.21 9.94
N HIS A 54 -0.94 6.14 9.66
CA HIS A 54 -1.28 7.43 9.03
C HIS A 54 -1.55 7.34 7.53
N ALA A 55 -0.82 6.49 6.80
CA ALA A 55 -0.96 6.33 5.36
C ALA A 55 -0.69 4.89 4.90
N LEU A 56 -1.59 4.38 4.04
CA LEU A 56 -1.54 3.03 3.49
C LEU A 56 -1.63 3.08 1.96
N ALA A 57 -0.55 2.71 1.28
CA ALA A 57 -0.53 2.48 -0.17
C ALA A 57 -0.98 1.05 -0.46
N LEU A 58 -2.20 0.90 -1.00
CA LEU A 58 -2.77 -0.39 -1.38
C LEU A 58 -2.54 -0.67 -2.87
N HIS A 59 -1.98 -1.84 -3.16
CA HIS A 59 -1.92 -2.42 -4.49
C HIS A 59 -2.66 -3.77 -4.48
N THR A 60 -3.81 -3.84 -5.13
CA THR A 60 -4.67 -5.02 -5.14
C THR A 60 -4.76 -5.64 -6.54
N PHE A 61 -4.33 -6.90 -6.68
CA PHE A 61 -4.26 -7.62 -7.96
C PHE A 61 -5.05 -8.92 -7.93
N THR A 62 -5.63 -9.31 -9.05
CA THR A 62 -6.06 -10.70 -9.27
C THR A 62 -4.84 -11.60 -9.52
N LEU A 63 -5.01 -12.93 -9.47
CA LEU A 63 -3.92 -13.84 -9.81
C LEU A 63 -3.40 -13.59 -11.24
N SER A 64 -4.30 -13.39 -12.20
CA SER A 64 -3.94 -13.11 -13.59
C SER A 64 -3.22 -11.76 -13.76
N GLU A 65 -3.72 -10.71 -13.11
CA GLU A 65 -3.06 -9.39 -13.13
C GLU A 65 -1.65 -9.45 -12.50
N TRP A 66 -1.48 -10.24 -11.43
CA TRP A 66 -0.20 -10.40 -10.76
C TRP A 66 0.82 -11.13 -11.63
N ASP A 67 0.40 -12.18 -12.33
CA ASP A 67 1.26 -12.94 -13.25
C ASP A 67 1.82 -12.04 -14.37
N GLU A 68 1.00 -11.11 -14.87
CA GLU A 68 1.40 -10.15 -15.90
C GLU A 68 2.26 -8.97 -15.36
N GLN A 69 2.19 -8.66 -14.06
CA GLN A 69 2.72 -7.40 -13.48
C GLN A 69 3.81 -7.58 -12.42
N GLN A 70 4.36 -8.79 -12.23
CA GLN A 70 5.33 -9.10 -11.17
C GLN A 70 6.47 -8.06 -11.04
N ASP A 71 6.91 -7.45 -12.15
CA ASP A 71 8.01 -6.48 -12.16
C ASP A 71 7.59 -5.04 -11.76
N LYS A 72 6.35 -4.63 -12.04
CA LYS A 72 5.92 -3.23 -11.87
C LYS A 72 5.35 -2.91 -10.49
N ALA A 73 4.72 -3.88 -9.83
CA ALA A 73 4.06 -3.65 -8.55
C ALA A 73 5.05 -3.42 -7.39
N LEU A 74 6.26 -3.96 -7.48
CA LEU A 74 7.28 -3.87 -6.42
C LEU A 74 8.02 -2.52 -6.42
N HIS A 75 8.11 -1.85 -7.56
CA HIS A 75 8.82 -0.57 -7.68
C HIS A 75 7.94 0.59 -7.21
N SER A 76 8.11 1.01 -5.96
CA SER A 76 7.51 2.25 -5.45
C SER A 76 8.13 3.44 -6.17
N PRO A 77 7.33 4.44 -6.60
CA PRO A 77 7.88 5.64 -7.22
C PRO A 77 8.91 6.28 -6.28
N GLY A 78 10.05 6.71 -6.81
CA GLY A 78 11.04 7.44 -6.03
C GLY A 78 10.38 8.64 -5.36
N CYS A 79 10.49 8.73 -4.03
CA CYS A 79 9.94 9.83 -3.27
C CYS A 79 10.49 11.16 -3.80
N ARG A 80 9.61 12.00 -4.35
CA ARG A 80 9.90 13.42 -4.51
C ARG A 80 9.81 14.03 -3.11
N GLY A 81 10.95 14.08 -2.43
CA GLY A 81 11.10 14.68 -1.11
C GLY A 81 10.43 16.04 -1.05
N GLY A 82 9.61 16.26 -0.01
CA GLY A 82 8.97 17.54 0.24
C GLY A 82 10.03 18.63 0.35
N SER A 83 9.87 19.67 -0.47
CA SER A 83 10.63 20.90 -0.38
C SER A 83 10.56 21.42 1.05
N GLN A 84 11.69 21.47 1.75
CA GLN A 84 11.84 22.36 2.89
C GLN A 84 11.75 23.79 2.34
N GLN A 85 10.73 24.53 2.75
CA GLN A 85 10.67 25.97 2.59
C GLN A 85 10.51 26.57 3.98
N ASP A 86 11.64 26.98 4.54
CA ASP A 86 11.81 28.17 5.37
C ASP A 86 13.18 28.79 5.03
#